data_AF-A0A9D3VY67-F1
#
_entry.id   AF-A0A9D3VY67-F1
#
_cell.length_a   1.000
_cell.length_b   1.000
_cell.length_c   1.000
_cell.angle_alpha   90.00
_cell.angle_beta   90.00
_cell.angle_gamma   90.00
#
_symmetry.space_group_name_H-M   'P 1'
#
loop_
_entity.id
_entity.type
_entity.pdbx_description
1 polymer ?
#
loop_
_entity_poly.entity_id
_entity_poly.type
_entity_poly.pdbx_seq_one_letter_code
_entity_poly.pdbx_strand_id
1 'polypeptide(L)'
;MKTLFKSQDLWDLVENGYTEPDEEARLKENKKKDSKALFFIQQAVHETVFTKIAVANTATGAWEILQIAFQGSLAAIEESKDLETFTFDELIGSLQSHEARLNKSEEKTKDKAFHVKGEALPQK
;
A
#
# COMPACT_ATOMS: atom_id res chain seq x y z
N MET A 1 12.24 -41.57 -14.58
CA MET A 1 12.07 -40.09 -14.59
C MET A 1 10.68 -39.60 -14.18
N LYS A 2 9.59 -40.39 -14.31
CA LYS A 2 8.23 -40.00 -13.85
C LYS A 2 8.16 -39.49 -12.40
N THR A 3 8.90 -40.12 -11.48
CA THR A 3 8.95 -39.73 -10.06
C THR A 3 9.48 -38.31 -9.83
N LEU A 4 10.48 -37.87 -10.61
CA LEU A 4 11.05 -36.53 -10.50
C LEU A 4 10.05 -35.46 -10.94
N PHE A 5 9.37 -35.68 -12.07
CA PHE A 5 8.36 -34.73 -12.55
C PHE A 5 7.14 -34.67 -11.64
N LYS A 6 6.76 -35.79 -11.01
CA LYS A 6 5.69 -35.81 -10.00
C LYS A 6 6.04 -35.03 -8.75
N SER A 7 7.29 -35.06 -8.28
CA SER A 7 7.68 -34.30 -7.07
C SER A 7 7.75 -32.78 -7.30
N GLN A 8 7.74 -32.34 -8.55
CA GLN A 8 7.78 -30.93 -8.94
C GLN A 8 6.43 -30.42 -9.46
N ASP A 9 5.36 -31.24 -9.37
CA ASP A 9 4.05 -30.96 -9.96
C ASP A 9 4.08 -30.67 -11.48
N LEU A 10 5.08 -31.21 -12.19
CA LEU A 10 5.27 -31.03 -13.63
C LEU A 10 4.77 -32.22 -14.46
N TRP A 11 4.35 -33.31 -13.82
CA TRP A 11 3.97 -34.53 -14.53
C TRP A 11 2.77 -34.33 -15.46
N ASP A 12 1.81 -33.51 -15.06
CA ASP A 12 0.64 -33.19 -15.88
C ASP A 12 1.02 -32.48 -17.17
N LEU A 13 1.95 -31.52 -17.09
CA LEU A 13 2.50 -30.82 -18.25
C LEU A 13 3.23 -31.78 -19.21
N VAL A 14 3.94 -32.77 -18.67
CA VAL A 14 4.67 -33.77 -19.46
C VAL A 14 3.72 -34.81 -20.10
N GLU A 15 2.64 -35.18 -19.42
CA GLU A 15 1.70 -36.23 -19.85
C GLU A 15 0.62 -35.67 -20.80
N ASN A 16 0.08 -34.49 -20.49
CA ASN A 16 -1.05 -33.88 -21.19
C ASN A 16 -0.66 -32.68 -22.08
N GLY A 17 0.61 -32.25 -22.03
CA GLY A 17 1.08 -31.07 -22.73
C GLY A 17 0.61 -29.76 -22.07
N TYR A 18 1.04 -28.63 -22.61
CA TYR A 18 0.54 -27.33 -22.19
C TYR A 18 -0.86 -27.12 -22.76
N THR A 19 -1.85 -26.99 -21.88
CA THR A 19 -3.19 -26.53 -22.27
C THR A 19 -3.37 -25.12 -21.73
N GLU A 20 -3.74 -24.20 -22.61
CA GLU A 20 -4.06 -22.84 -22.17
C GLU A 20 -5.26 -22.92 -21.21
N PRO A 21 -5.14 -22.37 -19.99
CA PRO A 21 -6.21 -22.45 -19.01
C PRO A 21 -7.47 -21.78 -19.56
N ASP A 22 -8.61 -22.44 -19.39
CA ASP A 22 -9.90 -21.88 -19.78
C ASP A 22 -10.19 -20.55 -19.05
N GLU A 23 -11.17 -19.79 -19.56
CA GLU A 23 -11.52 -18.49 -18.99
C GLU A 23 -11.95 -18.58 -17.52
N GLU A 24 -12.56 -19.69 -17.10
CA GLU A 24 -13.01 -19.89 -15.72
C GLU A 24 -11.83 -20.08 -14.76
N ALA A 25 -10.85 -20.90 -15.15
CA ALA A 25 -9.61 -21.11 -14.42
C ALA A 25 -8.80 -19.81 -14.31
N ARG A 26 -8.68 -19.06 -15.41
CA ARG A 26 -8.03 -17.74 -15.41
C ARG A 26 -8.74 -16.74 -14.50
N LEU A 27 -10.07 -16.69 -14.56
CA LEU A 27 -10.85 -15.80 -13.70
C LEU A 27 -10.70 -16.17 -12.22
N LYS A 28 -10.71 -17.46 -11.89
CA LYS A 28 -10.50 -17.95 -10.52
C LYS A 28 -9.10 -17.62 -10.01
N GLU A 29 -8.08 -17.78 -10.84
CA GLU A 29 -6.71 -17.40 -10.51
C GLU A 29 -6.57 -15.88 -10.32
N ASN A 30 -7.16 -15.07 -11.20
CA ASN A 30 -7.14 -13.62 -11.11
C ASN A 30 -7.83 -13.11 -9.84
N LYS A 31 -8.98 -13.68 -9.47
CA LYS A 31 -9.65 -13.38 -8.19
C LYS A 31 -8.77 -13.69 -6.99
N LYS A 32 -8.06 -14.82 -7.00
CA LYS A 32 -7.10 -15.17 -5.94
C LYS A 32 -5.94 -14.16 -5.86
N LYS A 33 -5.40 -13.75 -7.02
CA LYS A 33 -4.33 -12.75 -7.10
C LYS A 33 -4.79 -11.39 -6.58
N ASP A 34 -6.00 -10.96 -6.97
CA ASP A 34 -6.60 -9.71 -6.49
C ASP A 34 -6.78 -9.72 -4.97
N SER A 35 -7.37 -10.78 -4.40
CA SER A 35 -7.52 -10.91 -2.94
C SER A 35 -6.17 -10.92 -2.21
N LYS A 36 -5.14 -11.56 -2.78
CA LYS A 36 -3.79 -11.57 -2.20
C LYS A 36 -3.14 -10.18 -2.24
N ALA A 37 -3.27 -9.47 -3.35
CA ALA A 37 -2.76 -8.11 -3.48
C ALA A 37 -3.49 -7.14 -2.52
N LEU A 38 -4.81 -7.23 -2.42
CA LEU A 38 -5.61 -6.44 -1.49
C LEU A 38 -5.17 -6.69 -0.04
N PHE A 39 -4.97 -7.95 0.35
CA PHE A 39 -4.47 -8.30 1.67
C PHE A 39 -3.12 -7.64 1.96
N PHE A 40 -2.16 -7.69 1.03
CA PHE A 40 -0.87 -7.03 1.22
C PHE A 40 -1.00 -5.51 1.36
N ILE A 41 -1.82 -4.87 0.54
CA ILE A 41 -2.10 -3.44 0.65
C ILE A 41 -2.67 -3.11 2.04
N GLN A 42 -3.61 -3.92 2.53
CA GLN A 42 -4.22 -3.75 3.86
C GLN A 42 -3.23 -3.95 5.00
N GLN A 43 -2.29 -4.89 4.90
CA GLN A 43 -1.26 -5.12 5.92
C GLN A 43 -0.15 -4.07 5.91
N ALA A 44 0.11 -3.44 4.77
CA ALA A 44 1.18 -2.46 4.60
C ALA A 44 0.83 -1.06 5.13
N VAL A 45 -0.43 -0.81 5.46
CA VAL A 45 -0.93 0.52 5.86
C VAL A 45 -1.20 0.61 7.36
N HIS A 46 -0.96 1.78 7.93
CA HIS A 46 -1.33 2.08 9.31
C HIS A 46 -2.86 2.22 9.47
N GLU A 47 -3.39 2.07 10.67
CA GLU A 47 -4.85 2.03 10.97
C GLU A 47 -5.62 3.25 10.42
N THR A 48 -4.99 4.43 10.47
CA THR A 48 -5.50 5.70 9.94
C THR A 48 -5.72 5.68 8.42
N VAL A 49 -4.92 4.92 7.69
CA VAL A 49 -5.01 4.74 6.23
C VAL A 49 -5.88 3.52 5.91
N PHE A 50 -5.81 2.47 6.74
CA PHE A 50 -6.65 1.28 6.64
C PHE A 50 -8.14 1.65 6.57
N THR A 51 -8.61 2.53 7.47
CA THR A 51 -10.01 3.00 7.46
C THR A 51 -10.43 3.65 6.13
N LYS A 52 -9.51 4.28 5.41
CA LYS A 52 -9.78 4.90 4.10
C LYS A 52 -9.91 3.86 3.00
N ILE A 53 -9.07 2.81 3.02
CA ILE A 53 -9.09 1.74 2.02
C ILE A 53 -10.07 0.62 2.35
N ALA A 54 -10.63 0.57 3.56
CA ALA A 54 -11.55 -0.47 4.02
C ALA A 54 -12.83 -0.57 3.18
N VAL A 55 -13.18 0.48 2.45
CA VAL A 55 -14.33 0.49 1.51
C VAL A 55 -14.03 -0.22 0.18
N ALA A 56 -12.76 -0.50 -0.11
CA ALA A 56 -12.34 -1.17 -1.35
C ALA A 56 -12.39 -2.69 -1.19
N ASN A 57 -13.07 -3.33 -2.15
CA ASN A 57 -13.19 -4.80 -2.23
C ASN A 57 -12.25 -5.41 -3.28
N THR A 58 -11.40 -4.61 -3.91
CA THR A 58 -10.43 -5.03 -4.93
C THR A 58 -9.09 -4.35 -4.67
N ALA A 59 -8.00 -4.99 -5.11
CA ALA A 59 -6.67 -4.41 -4.98
C ALA A 59 -6.55 -3.09 -5.75
N THR A 60 -7.15 -3.02 -6.95
CA THR A 60 -7.18 -1.80 -7.76
C THR A 60 -7.90 -0.66 -7.04
N GLY A 61 -9.07 -0.90 -6.45
CA GLY A 61 -9.79 0.15 -5.72
C GLY A 61 -9.03 0.63 -4.49
N ALA A 62 -8.36 -0.28 -3.76
CA ALA A 62 -7.53 0.09 -2.62
C ALA A 62 -6.31 0.93 -3.06
N TRP A 63 -5.68 0.55 -4.17
CA TRP A 63 -4.56 1.29 -4.77
C TRP A 63 -4.98 2.70 -5.22
N GLU A 64 -6.11 2.86 -5.89
CA GLU A 64 -6.62 4.18 -6.30
C GLU A 64 -6.87 5.10 -5.10
N ILE A 65 -7.45 4.58 -4.03
CA ILE A 65 -7.67 5.33 -2.79
C ILE A 65 -6.33 5.74 -2.17
N LEU A 66 -5.33 4.87 -2.17
CA LEU A 66 -3.98 5.22 -1.72
C LEU A 66 -3.37 6.33 -2.58
N GLN A 67 -3.51 6.24 -3.91
CA GLN A 67 -3.01 7.27 -4.81
C GLN A 67 -3.63 8.64 -4.51
N ILE A 68 -4.94 8.69 -4.25
CA ILE A 68 -5.63 9.92 -3.86
C ILE A 68 -5.18 10.39 -2.48
N ALA A 69 -5.07 9.50 -1.50
CA ALA A 69 -4.68 9.82 -0.13
C ALA A 69 -3.24 10.35 -0.02
N PHE A 70 -2.37 9.94 -0.94
CA PHE A 70 -0.94 10.26 -0.95
C PHE A 70 -0.50 11.02 -2.20
N GLN A 71 -1.41 11.67 -2.93
CA GLN A 71 -1.12 12.34 -4.20
C GLN A 71 0.10 13.30 -4.14
N GLY A 72 0.28 14.01 -3.03
CA GLY A 72 1.45 14.88 -2.81
C GLY A 72 2.76 14.15 -2.49
N SER A 73 2.70 12.94 -1.92
CA SER A 73 3.88 12.11 -1.61
C SER A 73 4.26 11.20 -2.78
N LEU A 74 3.27 10.72 -3.55
CA LEU A 74 3.50 9.93 -4.76
C LEU A 74 4.07 10.77 -5.90
N ALA A 75 3.67 12.04 -6.06
CA ALA A 75 4.32 12.93 -7.02
C ALA A 75 5.83 13.06 -6.75
N ALA A 76 6.25 13.07 -5.47
CA ALA A 76 7.67 13.07 -5.11
C ALA A 76 8.37 11.71 -5.36
N ILE A 77 7.64 10.59 -5.34
CA ILE A 77 8.14 9.25 -5.64
C ILE A 77 8.15 8.97 -7.15
N GLU A 78 7.20 9.51 -7.93
CA GLU A 78 7.15 9.42 -9.40
C GLU A 78 8.15 10.38 -10.07
N GLU A 79 8.43 11.53 -9.45
CA GLU A 79 9.46 12.47 -9.92
C GLU A 79 10.89 11.91 -9.68
N SER A 80 11.07 11.06 -8.66
CA SER A 80 12.22 10.15 -8.61
C SER A 80 11.97 9.00 -9.58
N LYS A 81 12.55 9.09 -10.79
CA LYS A 81 12.42 8.13 -11.91
C LYS A 81 12.77 6.65 -11.65
N ASP A 82 12.89 6.23 -10.40
CA ASP A 82 13.43 4.96 -9.97
C ASP A 82 12.36 3.95 -9.51
N LEU A 83 11.13 3.99 -10.05
CA LEU A 83 10.09 2.99 -9.71
C LEU A 83 10.46 1.55 -10.12
N GLU A 84 11.37 1.37 -11.08
CA GLU A 84 11.84 0.03 -11.50
C GLU A 84 12.84 -0.59 -10.52
N THR A 85 13.51 0.23 -9.70
CA THR A 85 14.50 -0.21 -8.71
C THR A 85 14.02 -0.05 -7.27
N PHE A 86 12.90 0.62 -7.04
CA PHE A 86 12.35 0.85 -5.70
C PHE A 86 11.80 -0.46 -5.12
N THR A 87 12.54 -1.00 -4.15
CA THR A 87 12.14 -2.22 -3.46
C THR A 87 10.97 -1.95 -2.51
N PHE A 88 10.22 -3.02 -2.20
CA PHE A 88 9.12 -2.95 -1.24
C PHE A 88 9.56 -2.34 0.10
N ASP A 89 10.77 -2.66 0.56
CA ASP A 89 11.31 -2.16 1.83
C ASP A 89 11.60 -0.65 1.79
N GLU A 90 12.07 -0.12 0.65
CA GLU A 90 12.31 1.31 0.46
C GLU A 90 11.01 2.12 0.42
N LEU A 91 9.94 1.53 -0.15
CA LEU A 91 8.61 2.11 -0.14
C LEU A 91 8.02 2.18 1.27
N ILE A 92 8.06 1.07 2.01
CA ILE A 92 7.59 1.03 3.39
C ILE A 92 8.38 2.00 4.28
N GLY A 93 9.71 2.03 4.14
CA GLY A 93 10.56 2.95 4.90
C GLY A 93 10.26 4.43 4.62
N SER A 94 9.99 4.78 3.36
CA SER A 94 9.66 6.15 2.97
C SER A 94 8.28 6.58 3.50
N LEU A 95 7.28 5.70 3.42
CA LEU A 95 5.94 5.93 3.96
C LEU A 95 5.97 6.12 5.48
N GLN A 96 6.66 5.25 6.21
CA GLN A 96 6.81 5.35 7.68
C GLN A 96 7.52 6.64 8.09
N SER A 97 8.58 7.03 7.37
CA SER A 97 9.34 8.25 7.66
C SER A 97 8.53 9.53 7.39
N HIS A 98 7.71 9.54 6.34
CA HIS A 98 6.79 10.65 6.05
C HIS A 98 5.67 10.77 7.09
N GLU A 99 5.08 9.66 7.50
CA GLU A 99 4.06 9.62 8.54
C GLU A 99 4.59 10.11 9.91
N ALA A 100 5.81 9.70 10.30
CA ALA A 100 6.46 10.19 11.51
C ALA A 100 6.68 11.71 11.52
N ARG A 101 6.97 12.29 10.35
CA ARG A 101 7.14 13.75 10.18
C ARG A 101 5.82 14.50 10.29
N LEU A 102 4.72 13.93 9.78
CA LEU A 102 3.37 14.50 9.92
C LEU A 102 2.89 14.46 11.37
N ASN A 103 3.05 13.33 12.06
CA ASN A 103 2.62 13.18 13.46
C ASN A 103 3.35 14.17 14.40
N LYS A 104 4.65 14.41 14.18
CA LYS A 104 5.44 15.39 14.95
C LYS A 104 5.05 16.86 14.65
N SER A 105 4.39 17.11 13.52
CA SER A 105 3.95 18.45 13.14
C SER A 105 2.60 18.84 13.76
N GLU A 106 1.70 17.88 14.00
CA GLU A 106 0.41 18.10 14.67
C GLU A 106 0.53 18.41 16.16
N GLU A 107 1.54 17.87 16.85
CA GLU A 107 1.80 18.15 18.25
C GLU A 107 2.27 19.61 18.46
N LYS A 108 3.07 20.13 17.52
CA LYS A 108 3.57 21.52 17.56
C LYS A 108 2.53 22.59 17.24
N THR A 109 1.43 22.26 16.56
CA THR A 109 0.34 23.22 16.28
C THR A 109 -0.60 23.39 17.45
N LYS A 110 -0.78 22.36 18.31
CA LYS A 110 -1.60 22.47 19.52
C LYS A 110 -0.93 23.36 20.59
N ASP A 111 0.39 23.26 20.75
CA ASP A 111 1.13 24.04 21.75
C ASP A 111 1.21 25.55 21.45
N LYS A 112 1.05 25.96 20.18
CA LYS A 112 1.09 27.38 19.80
C LYS A 112 -0.26 28.09 19.91
N ALA A 113 -1.38 27.37 20.01
CA ALA A 113 -2.71 27.95 20.12
C ALA A 113 -3.08 28.42 21.54
N PHE A 114 -2.29 28.08 22.56
CA PHE A 114 -2.56 28.42 23.96
C PHE A 114 -1.84 29.67 24.48
N HIS A 115 -1.06 30.39 23.66
CA HIS A 115 -0.21 31.50 24.12
C HIS A 115 -0.64 32.91 23.66
N VAL A 116 -1.86 33.11 23.13
CA VAL A 116 -2.36 34.46 22.77
C VAL A 116 -3.67 34.78 23.49
N LYS A 117 -3.55 35.31 24.72
CA LYS A 117 -4.09 36.64 25.13
C LYS A 117 -4.03 36.79 26.65
N GLY A 118 -3.13 37.66 27.08
CA GLY A 118 -3.08 38.21 28.43
C GLY A 118 -2.50 39.62 28.36
N GLU A 119 -3.05 40.48 27.49
CA GLU A 119 -2.82 41.91 27.57
C GLU A 119 -3.62 42.46 28.76
N ALA A 120 -2.91 42.86 29.82
CA ALA A 120 -3.46 43.72 30.85
C ALA A 120 -2.61 44.99 30.92
N LEU A 121 -3.21 46.10 30.47
CA LEU A 121 -2.71 47.47 30.62
C LEU A 121 -2.51 47.81 32.11
N PRO A 122 -1.44 48.54 32.50
CA PRO A 122 -1.40 49.18 33.80
C PRO A 122 -2.12 50.54 33.72
N GLN A 123 -3.13 50.72 34.59
CA GLN A 123 -3.70 52.04 34.87
C GLN A 123 -2.87 52.79 35.90
N LYS A 124 -2.92 54.11 35.72
CA LYS A 124 -2.24 55.24 36.36
C LYS A 124 -2.05 55.19 37.88
#